data_AF-A0A7W1W246-F1
#
_entry.id   AF-A0A7W1W246-F1
#
_cell.length_a   1.000
_cell.length_b   1.000
_cell.length_c   1.000
_cell.angle_alpha   90.00
_cell.angle_beta   90.00
_cell.angle_gamma   90.00
#
_symmetry.space_group_name_H-M   'P 1'
#
loop_
_entity.id
_entity.type
_entity.pdbx_description
1 polymer ?
#
loop_
_entity_poly.entity_id
_entity_poly.type
_entity_poly.pdbx_seq_one_letter_code
_entity_poly.pdbx_strand_id
1 'polypeptide(L)'
;MGHIENFQADTLKFAPKEMVDDQAVIRTDKHRSYEKLKKEMRLRPVKSRMGKGLEELHKQIMQFKNWLRGIHHKCSAQHLHAYLDEYVY
;
A
#
# COMPACT_ATOMS: atom_id res chain seq x y z
N MET A 1 1.97 10.27 23.87
CA MET A 1 2.01 9.68 22.52
C MET A 1 0.58 9.56 22.05
N GLY A 2 0.25 10.15 20.90
CA GLY A 2 -1.12 10.13 20.40
C GLY A 2 -1.50 8.73 19.92
N HIS A 3 -2.60 8.17 20.44
CA HIS A 3 -3.04 6.82 20.10
C HIS A 3 -3.96 6.84 18.86
N ILE A 4 -3.72 5.93 17.92
CA ILE A 4 -4.54 5.80 16.70
C ILE A 4 -5.62 4.75 16.96
N GLU A 5 -6.80 5.21 17.36
CA GLU A 5 -7.96 4.32 17.60
C GLU A 5 -8.71 4.00 16.31
N ASN A 6 -8.67 4.91 15.35
CA ASN A 6 -9.37 4.81 14.08
C ASN A 6 -8.67 5.66 13.02
N PHE A 7 -9.13 5.59 11.78
CA PHE A 7 -8.57 6.36 10.67
C PHE A 7 -9.23 7.73 10.47
N GLN A 8 -9.91 8.29 11.49
CA GLN A 8 -10.42 9.67 11.41
C GLN A 8 -9.27 10.67 11.52
N ALA A 9 -9.46 11.88 11.02
CA ALA A 9 -8.40 12.90 11.00
C ALA A 9 -7.83 13.19 12.39
N ASP A 10 -8.70 13.18 13.39
CA ASP A 10 -8.48 13.58 14.77
C ASP A 10 -7.47 12.67 15.48
N THR A 11 -7.48 11.39 15.15
CA THR A 11 -6.60 10.34 15.69
C THR A 11 -5.45 10.04 14.72
N LEU A 12 -5.72 10.01 13.41
CA LEU A 12 -4.72 9.70 12.38
C LEU A 12 -3.58 10.72 12.32
N LYS A 13 -3.83 11.99 12.68
CA LYS A 13 -2.80 13.05 12.66
C LYS A 13 -1.62 12.81 13.58
N PHE A 14 -1.78 11.97 14.60
CA PHE A 14 -0.70 11.70 15.56
C PHE A 14 0.49 11.00 14.89
N ALA A 15 0.26 10.00 14.04
CA ALA A 15 1.33 9.30 13.31
C ALA A 15 2.24 10.25 12.51
N PRO A 16 1.74 11.02 11.53
CA PRO A 16 2.59 11.87 10.72
C PRO A 16 3.22 13.02 11.53
N LYS A 17 2.60 13.48 12.62
CA LYS A 17 3.20 14.49 13.51
C LYS A 17 4.35 13.95 14.34
N GLU A 18 4.31 12.69 14.75
CA GLU A 18 5.38 12.08 15.55
C GLU A 18 6.50 11.51 14.68
N MET A 19 6.19 11.06 13.45
CA MET A 19 7.14 10.36 12.57
C MET A 19 7.83 11.26 11.55
N VAL A 20 7.33 12.48 11.32
CA VAL A 20 7.80 13.33 10.23
C VAL A 20 8.07 14.74 10.74
N ASP A 21 9.10 15.37 10.20
CA ASP A 21 9.43 16.77 10.45
C ASP A 21 8.29 17.72 10.04
N ASP A 22 8.06 18.76 10.85
CA ASP A 22 6.98 19.74 10.67
C ASP A 22 7.05 20.49 9.33
N GLN A 23 8.24 20.60 8.73
CA GLN A 23 8.44 21.27 7.43
C GLN A 23 8.31 20.34 6.23
N ALA A 24 8.28 19.02 6.44
CA ALA A 24 8.25 18.05 5.36
C ALA A 24 6.94 18.09 4.58
N VAL A 25 7.02 17.78 3.29
CA VAL A 25 5.86 17.62 2.41
C VAL A 25 5.53 16.14 2.31
N ILE A 26 4.42 15.72 2.92
CA ILE A 26 4.06 14.31 3.05
C ILE A 26 3.17 13.91 1.88
N ARG A 27 3.58 12.89 1.11
CA ARG A 27 2.75 12.27 0.08
C ARG A 27 1.91 11.15 0.71
N THR A 28 0.60 11.25 0.63
CA THR A 28 -0.33 10.27 1.21
C THR A 28 -1.21 9.67 0.12
N ASP A 29 -1.94 8.61 0.46
CA ASP A 29 -3.11 8.22 -0.33
C ASP A 29 -4.21 9.30 -0.24
N LYS A 30 -5.28 9.12 -1.01
CA LYS A 30 -6.42 10.05 -1.06
C LYS A 30 -7.53 9.68 -0.06
N HIS A 31 -7.18 9.12 1.09
CA HIS A 31 -8.17 8.85 2.14
C HIS A 31 -8.81 10.14 2.66
N ARG A 32 -10.11 10.11 2.95
CA ARG A 32 -10.92 11.30 3.30
C ARG A 32 -10.36 12.10 4.48
N SER A 33 -9.72 11.42 5.43
CA SER A 33 -9.14 12.04 6.61
C SER A 33 -7.98 12.97 6.28
N TYR A 34 -7.16 12.64 5.28
CA TYR A 34 -6.05 13.50 4.84
C TYR A 34 -6.54 14.79 4.19
N GLU A 35 -7.73 14.80 3.57
CA GLU A 35 -8.32 16.03 3.05
C GLU A 35 -8.64 17.04 4.17
N LYS A 36 -9.08 16.55 5.35
CA LYS A 36 -9.26 17.41 6.52
C LYS A 36 -7.91 17.89 7.08
N LEU A 37 -6.92 16.99 7.15
CA LEU A 37 -5.60 17.27 7.72
C LEU A 37 -4.72 18.18 6.87
N LYS A 38 -5.04 18.34 5.58
CA LYS A 38 -4.37 19.27 4.68
C LYS A 38 -4.42 20.74 5.14
N LYS A 39 -5.38 21.08 6.02
CA LYS A 39 -5.49 22.41 6.65
C LYS A 39 -4.41 22.63 7.72
N GLU A 40 -3.95 21.56 8.36
CA GLU A 40 -3.01 21.60 9.49
C GLU A 40 -1.60 21.16 9.10
N MET A 41 -1.46 20.39 8.02
CA MET A 41 -0.20 19.75 7.63
C MET A 41 0.04 19.86 6.11
N ARG A 42 1.32 19.83 5.72
CA ARG A 42 1.73 19.93 4.31
C ARG A 42 1.57 18.59 3.58
N LEU A 43 0.32 18.22 3.29
CA LEU A 43 -0.03 16.97 2.63
C LEU A 43 -0.20 17.11 1.11
N ARG A 44 0.27 16.11 0.37
CA ARG A 44 -0.02 15.89 -1.05
C ARG A 44 -0.72 14.53 -1.22
N PRO A 45 -2.06 14.47 -1.07
CA PRO A 45 -2.83 13.26 -1.32
C PRO A 45 -2.81 12.90 -2.81
N VAL A 46 -2.45 11.66 -3.13
CA VAL A 46 -2.41 11.14 -4.50
C VAL A 46 -3.21 9.85 -4.56
N LYS A 47 -4.14 9.76 -5.54
CA LYS A 47 -4.88 8.51 -5.77
C LYS A 47 -3.92 7.47 -6.35
N SER A 48 -3.94 6.25 -5.81
CA SER A 48 -3.24 5.13 -6.43
C SER A 48 -3.72 4.96 -7.87
N ARG A 49 -2.77 4.80 -8.80
CA ARG A 49 -3.07 4.43 -10.19
C ARG A 49 -3.34 2.93 -10.34
N MET A 50 -3.57 2.24 -9.23
CA MET A 50 -4.04 0.86 -9.22
C MET A 50 -3.10 -0.06 -10.02
N GLY A 51 -1.80 -0.05 -9.69
CA GLY A 51 -0.81 -0.87 -10.38
C GLY A 51 -0.40 -0.42 -11.79
N LYS A 52 -1.12 0.52 -12.44
CA LYS A 52 -0.80 0.99 -13.81
C LYS A 52 0.60 1.59 -13.99
N GLY A 53 1.26 2.00 -12.91
CA GLY A 53 2.65 2.49 -12.96
C GLY A 53 3.70 1.38 -12.93
N LEU A 54 3.29 0.12 -12.76
CA LEU A 54 4.14 -1.04 -12.51
C LEU A 54 3.75 -2.19 -13.44
N GLU A 55 3.29 -1.89 -14.66
CA GLU A 55 2.82 -2.91 -15.62
C GLU A 55 3.88 -3.96 -15.91
N GLU A 56 5.14 -3.54 -16.09
CA GLU A 56 6.24 -4.46 -16.35
C GLU A 56 6.50 -5.37 -15.15
N LEU A 57 6.51 -4.82 -13.93
CA LEU A 57 6.63 -5.63 -12.72
C LEU A 57 5.48 -6.63 -12.58
N HIS A 58 4.25 -6.22 -12.89
CA HIS A 58 3.09 -7.10 -12.87
C HIS A 58 3.25 -8.26 -13.86
N LYS A 59 3.74 -7.99 -15.09
CA LYS A 59 4.07 -9.05 -16.07
C LYS A 59 5.11 -10.01 -15.51
N GLN A 60 6.20 -9.52 -14.92
CA GLN A 60 7.23 -10.37 -14.32
C GLN A 60 6.66 -11.25 -13.20
N ILE A 61 5.84 -10.70 -12.30
CA ILE A 61 5.15 -11.46 -11.24
C ILE A 61 4.27 -12.57 -11.83
N MET A 62 3.50 -12.26 -12.88
CA MET A 62 2.65 -13.25 -13.54
C MET A 62 3.46 -14.36 -14.23
N GLN A 63 4.63 -14.03 -14.79
CA GLN A 63 5.54 -15.03 -15.35
C GLN A 63 6.12 -15.95 -14.27
N PHE A 64 6.50 -15.41 -13.11
CA PHE A 64 6.92 -16.22 -11.97
C PHE A 64 5.81 -17.16 -11.49
N LYS A 65 4.56 -16.68 -11.43
CA LYS A 65 3.41 -17.54 -11.10
C LYS A 65 3.17 -18.63 -12.14
N ASN A 66 3.29 -18.31 -13.44
CA ASN A 66 3.17 -19.29 -14.52
C ASN A 66 4.26 -20.37 -14.39
N TRP A 67 5.49 -19.96 -14.11
CA TRP A 67 6.58 -20.88 -13.83
C TRP A 67 6.28 -21.76 -12.61
N LEU A 68 5.78 -21.17 -11.51
CA LEU A 68 5.39 -21.89 -10.30
C LEU A 68 4.32 -22.97 -10.57
N ARG A 69 3.33 -22.68 -11.43
CA ARG A 69 2.35 -23.69 -11.89
C ARG A 69 3.02 -24.82 -12.69
N GLY A 70 4.00 -24.49 -13.53
CA GLY A 70 4.76 -25.47 -14.31
C GLY A 70 5.58 -26.43 -13.44
N ILE A 71 6.12 -25.93 -12.32
CA ILE A 71 6.90 -26.72 -11.37
C ILE A 71 6.10 -27.16 -10.13
N HIS A 72 4.76 -27.22 -10.21
CA HIS A 72 3.89 -27.50 -9.05
C HIS A 72 4.28 -28.76 -8.24
N HIS A 73 4.84 -29.79 -8.89
CA HIS A 73 5.34 -31.01 -8.25
C HIS A 73 6.59 -30.81 -7.37
N LYS A 74 7.23 -29.63 -7.44
CA LYS A 74 8.33 -29.17 -6.59
C LYS A 74 7.87 -28.22 -5.48
N CYS A 75 6.58 -27.89 -5.43
CA CYS A 75 6.00 -26.99 -4.46
C CYS A 75 5.10 -27.76 -3.48
N SER A 76 4.99 -27.28 -2.24
CA SER A 76 3.96 -27.79 -1.33
C SER A 76 2.58 -27.42 -1.86
N ALA A 77 1.67 -28.39 -1.92
CA ALA A 77 0.29 -28.17 -2.33
C ALA A 77 -0.44 -27.14 -1.43
N GLN A 78 -0.06 -27.08 -0.15
CA GLN A 78 -0.64 -26.14 0.82
C GLN A 78 -0.27 -24.68 0.51
N HIS A 79 0.94 -24.43 -0.01
CA HIS A 79 1.45 -23.08 -0.23
C HIS A 79 1.28 -22.60 -1.68
N LEU A 80 1.20 -23.52 -2.64
CA LEU A 80 1.12 -23.19 -4.06
C LEU A 80 -0.05 -22.25 -4.37
N HIS A 81 -1.26 -22.56 -3.88
CA HIS A 81 -2.43 -21.74 -4.12
C HIS A 81 -2.29 -20.34 -3.51
N ALA A 82 -1.78 -20.24 -2.27
CA ALA A 82 -1.54 -18.96 -1.62
C ALA A 82 -0.64 -18.05 -2.45
N TYR A 83 0.51 -18.56 -2.94
CA TYR A 83 1.42 -17.78 -3.79
C TYR A 83 0.82 -17.39 -5.15
N LEU A 84 -0.06 -18.23 -5.70
CA LEU A 84 -0.73 -17.91 -6.97
C LEU A 84 -1.80 -16.81 -6.80
N ASP A 85 -2.42 -16.75 -5.62
CA ASP A 85 -3.47 -15.78 -5.27
C ASP A 85 -2.92 -14.42 -4.77
N GLU A 86 -1.64 -14.36 -4.39
CA GLU A 86 -0.98 -13.09 -4.00
C GLU A 86 -0.86 -12.10 -5.18
N TYR A 87 -0.89 -10.79 -4.94
CA TYR A 87 -0.67 -9.75 -5.98
C TYR A 87 -1.60 -9.81 -7.21
N VAL A 88 -2.83 -10.31 -7.04
CA VAL A 88 -3.88 -10.20 -8.06
C VAL A 88 -4.42 -8.78 -8.06
N TYR A 89 -4.44 -8.16 -9.24
CA TYR A 89 -4.87 -6.77 -9.44
C TYR A 89 -5.95 -6.68 -10.53
#